data_AF-A0A3D2X370-F1
#
_entry.id   AF-A0A3D2X370-F1
#
_cell.length_a   1.000
_cell.length_b   1.000
_cell.length_c   1.000
_cell.angle_alpha   90.00
_cell.angle_beta   90.00
_cell.angle_gamma   90.00
#
_symmetry.space_group_name_H-M   'P 1'
#
loop_
_entity.id
_entity.type
_entity.pdbx_description
1 polymer ?
#
loop_
_entity_poly.entity_id
_entity_poly.type
_entity_poly.pdbx_seq_one_letter_code
_entity_poly.pdbx_strand_id
1 'polypeptide(L)' 'LQFIRSLQKQGYTIILIEHDMSVVMNISDRIYVIDHGKPIAHGLPKEIANNEKVIEAYLGGVGTGA' A
#
# COMPACT_ATOMS: atom_id res chain seq x y z
N LEU A 1 5.92 -4.38 -13.16
CA LEU A 1 6.01 -5.31 -12.00
C LEU A 1 6.99 -6.47 -12.19
N GLN A 2 7.09 -7.11 -13.38
CA GLN A 2 7.95 -8.30 -13.55
C GLN A 2 9.43 -8.05 -13.20
N PHE A 3 9.98 -6.88 -13.53
CA PHE A 3 11.36 -6.52 -13.19
C PHE A 3 11.59 -6.48 -11.67
N ILE A 4 10.75 -5.78 -10.92
CA ILE A 4 10.82 -5.71 -9.44
C ILE A 4 10.73 -7.12 -8.83
N ARG A 5 9.81 -7.96 -9.33
CA ARG A 5 9.70 -9.36 -8.91
C ARG A 5 10.96 -10.18 -9.23
N SER A 6 11.65 -9.88 -10.33
CA SER A 6 12.90 -10.55 -10.68
C SER A 6 14.03 -10.20 -9.71
N LEU A 7 14.10 -8.94 -9.25
CA LEU A 7 15.06 -8.49 -8.24
C LEU A 7 14.77 -9.13 -6.88
N GLN A 8 13.50 -9.17 -6.47
CA GLN A 8 13.10 -9.85 -5.25
C GLN A 8 13.48 -11.34 -5.27
N LYS A 9 13.27 -12.03 -6.41
CA LYS A 9 13.72 -13.43 -6.60
C LYS A 9 15.23 -13.63 -6.57
N GLN A 10 16.01 -12.59 -6.88
CA GLN A 10 17.47 -12.60 -6.75
C GLN A 10 17.95 -12.34 -5.31
N GLY A 11 17.04 -12.12 -4.37
CA GLY A 11 17.35 -11.93 -2.94
C GLY A 11 17.53 -10.47 -2.53
N TYR A 12 17.23 -9.51 -3.41
CA TYR A 12 17.29 -8.09 -3.04
C TYR A 12 16.13 -7.70 -2.12
N THR A 13 16.44 -6.94 -1.06
CA THR A 13 15.42 -6.23 -0.27
C THR A 13 15.03 -4.96 -1.01
N ILE A 14 13.74 -4.72 -1.19
CA ILE A 14 13.21 -3.60 -1.97
C ILE A 14 12.30 -2.77 -1.09
N ILE A 15 12.54 -1.47 -1.05
CA ILE A 15 11.60 -0.48 -0.52
C ILE A 15 11.01 0.24 -1.72
N LEU A 16 9.69 0.17 -1.86
CA LEU A 16 8.93 0.82 -2.92
C LEU A 16 8.05 1.91 -2.31
N ILE A 17 8.12 3.12 -2.87
CA ILE A 17 7.22 4.22 -2.53
C ILE A 17 6.34 4.44 -3.75
N GLU A 18 5.02 4.28 -3.59
CA GLU A 18 4.07 4.34 -4.69
C GLU A 18 2.70 4.80 -4.17
N HIS A 19 1.92 5.45 -5.04
CA HIS A 19 0.59 5.98 -4.73
C HIS A 19 -0.53 5.09 -5.30
N ASP A 20 -0.24 4.30 -6.34
CA ASP A 20 -1.18 3.33 -6.87
C ASP A 20 -1.36 2.14 -5.91
N MET A 21 -2.51 2.09 -5.23
CA MET A 21 -2.85 1.03 -4.29
C MET A 21 -2.97 -0.34 -4.96
N SER A 22 -3.37 -0.43 -6.24
CA SER A 22 -3.44 -1.72 -6.94
C SER A 22 -2.05 -2.34 -7.09
N VAL A 23 -1.03 -1.50 -7.37
CA VAL A 23 0.36 -1.91 -7.46
C VAL A 23 0.91 -2.31 -6.10
N VAL A 24 0.73 -1.43 -5.10
CA VAL A 24 1.25 -1.63 -3.74
C VAL A 24 0.71 -2.93 -3.14
N MET A 25 -0.59 -3.21 -3.31
CA MET A 25 -1.22 -4.43 -2.79
C MET A 25 -0.76 -5.70 -3.52
N ASN A 26 -0.41 -5.60 -4.80
CA ASN A 26 -0.02 -6.76 -5.60
C ASN A 26 1.42 -7.19 -5.33
N ILE A 27 2.34 -6.26 -5.08
CA ILE A 27 3.78 -6.53 -5.08
C ILE A 27 4.44 -6.52 -3.70
N SER A 28 3.81 -5.92 -2.69
CA SER A 28 4.42 -5.74 -1.37
C SER A 28 4.16 -6.92 -0.45
N ASP A 29 5.20 -7.38 0.26
CA ASP A 29 5.04 -8.35 1.36
C ASP A 29 4.44 -7.68 2.62
N ARG A 30 4.80 -6.41 2.83
CA ARG A 30 4.34 -5.54 3.93
C ARG A 30 4.19 -4.11 3.42
N ILE A 31 3.25 -3.39 3.98
CA ILE A 31 2.94 -2.01 3.59
C ILE A 31 2.95 -1.12 4.84
N TYR A 32 3.48 0.08 4.66
CA TYR A 32 3.39 1.18 5.62
C TYR A 32 2.67 2.34 4.94
N VAL A 33 1.68 2.90 5.61
CA VAL A 33 0.87 4.01 5.08
C VAL A 33 1.13 5.24 5.94
N ILE A 34 1.48 6.35 5.29
CA ILE A 34 1.80 7.63 5.93
C ILE A 34 0.85 8.68 5.36
N ASP A 35 0.10 9.34 6.23
CA ASP A 35 -0.74 10.48 5.87
C ASP A 35 -0.29 11.72 6.63
N HIS A 36 -0.18 12.86 5.94
CA HIS A 36 0.32 14.12 6.49
C HIS A 36 1.61 13.98 7.37
N GLY A 37 2.55 13.16 6.92
CA GLY A 37 3.83 12.93 7.62
C GLY A 37 3.72 12.05 8.87
N LYS A 38 2.57 11.41 9.12
CA LYS A 38 2.36 10.51 10.26
C LYS A 38 1.97 9.11 9.78
N PRO A 39 2.52 8.04 10.37
CA PRO A 39 2.09 6.68 10.05
C PRO A 39 0.64 6.47 10.52
N ILE A 40 -0.20 5.96 9.63
CA ILE A 40 -1.61 5.67 9.94
C ILE A 40 -1.93 4.18 9.98
N ALA A 41 -1.18 3.35 9.25
CA ALA A 41 -1.33 1.90 9.25
C ALA A 41 -0.03 1.19 8.83
N HIS A 42 0.15 -0.04 9.31
CA HIS A 42 1.20 -0.95 8.84
C HIS A 42 0.72 -2.40 8.92
N GLY A 43 1.11 -3.25 7.98
CA GLY A 43 0.64 -4.63 7.95
C GLY A 43 0.79 -5.33 6.61
N LEU A 44 0.12 -6.48 6.48
CA LEU A 44 -0.02 -7.21 5.22
C LEU A 44 -0.96 -6.46 4.27
N PRO A 45 -0.84 -6.65 2.94
CA PRO A 45 -1.75 -6.06 1.96
C PRO A 45 -3.23 -6.21 2.29
N LYS A 46 -3.64 -7.41 2.72
CA LYS A 46 -5.05 -7.66 3.08
C LYS A 46 -5.49 -6.85 4.31
N GLU A 47 -4.61 -6.62 5.27
CA GLU A 47 -4.93 -5.84 6.48
C GLU A 47 -5.03 -4.35 6.15
N ILE A 48 -4.11 -3.85 5.31
CA ILE A 48 -4.12 -2.45 4.86
C ILE A 48 -5.35 -2.15 3.99
N ALA A 49 -5.72 -3.06 3.09
CA ALA A 49 -6.86 -2.88 2.20
C ALA A 49 -8.21 -2.78 2.96
N ASN A 50 -8.29 -3.38 4.15
CA ASN A 50 -9.48 -3.33 5.00
C ASN A 50 -9.37 -2.28 6.12
N ASN A 51 -8.30 -1.46 6.14
CA ASN A 51 -8.10 -0.47 7.18
C ASN A 51 -8.91 0.81 6.88
N GLU A 52 -9.87 1.13 7.74
CA GLU A 52 -10.76 2.29 7.57
C GLU A 52 -10.00 3.61 7.37
N LYS A 53 -8.95 3.87 8.15
CA LYS A 53 -8.14 5.09 8.02
C LYS A 53 -7.43 5.19 6.68
N VAL A 54 -6.99 4.05 6.14
CA VAL A 54 -6.32 3.99 4.83
C VAL A 54 -7.33 4.24 3.72
N ILE A 55 -8.52 3.64 3.82
CA ILE A 55 -9.62 3.85 2.86
C ILE A 55 -10.01 5.34 2.83
N GLU A 56 -10.21 5.94 4.00
CA GLU A 56 -10.53 7.37 4.12
C GLU A 56 -9.45 8.27 3.51
N ALA A 57 -8.18 8.03 3.83
CA ALA A 57 -7.07 8.88 3.42
C ALA A 57 -6.70 8.75 1.93
N TYR A 58 -6.81 7.54 1.34
CA TYR A 58 -6.27 7.26 0.00
C TYR A 58 -7.31 6.91 -1.06
N LEU A 59 -8.43 6.30 -0.68
CA LEU A 59 -9.46 5.91 -1.63
C LEU A 59 -10.59 6.95 -1.72
N GLY A 60 -10.55 7.97 -0.84
CA GLY A 60 -11.68 8.83 -0.56
C GLY A 60 -12.74 7.97 0.12
N GLY A 61 -13.09 8.28 1.37
CA GLY A 61 -14.18 7.57 2.05
C GLY A 61 -15.36 7.42 1.10
N VAL A 62 -16.06 6.28 1.15
CA VAL A 62 -17.36 6.11 0.48
C VAL A 62 -18.37 7.02 1.19
N GLY A 63 -18.17 8.32 1.05
CA GLY A 63 -19.02 9.41 1.47
C GLY A 63 -19.74 9.86 0.23
N THR A 64 -20.90 9.22 0.01
CA THR A 64 -22.08 9.82 -0.60
C THR A 64 -21.82 10.84 -1.71
N GLY A 65 -21.93 10.38 -2.96
CA GLY A 65 -22.40 11.25 -4.02
C GLY A 65 -23.74 11.88 -3.58
N ALA A 66 -23.69 13.17 -3.32
CA ALA A 66 -24.83 14.08 -3.42
C ALA A 66 -24.78 14.74 -4.80
#